data_AF-A0A7S2I4C7-F1
#
_entry.id   AF-A0A7S2I4C7-F1
#
_cell.length_a   1.000
_cell.length_b   1.000
_cell.length_c   1.000
_cell.angle_alpha   90.00
_cell.angle_beta   90.00
_cell.angle_gamma   90.00
#
_symmetry.space_group_name_H-M   'P 1'
#
loop_
_entity.id
_entity.type
_entity.pdbx_description
1 polymer ?
#
loop_
_entity_poly.entity_id
_entity_poly.type
_entity_poly.pdbx_seq_one_letter_code
_entity_poly.pdbx_strand_id
1 'polypeptide(L)'
;RVRLAVSTLVVVATSFLAGLWCDAAQDKPTAWFEWASLASTCVVSVIFVACLAKARPPSKFLGDATWTLGGVWLSSIVCTMWWYVCLALHSQSPCYYFLLGFAVHLEGIVFAWIESLLLLRIASLRANSGCHVFGSQKFIAVMAVAFQVASFVENLPLAPSAKSAINLLVSPIFLAAWLFYVGSAVWHIGYSAAVLNQEARCVIGAPRAEAIWARRVLSVELVSCLVICCAATAWWVGTSIISALKVFDIDSSGAYTIGYYLSVIMQCVRHVSSAASVAALSGLLWQARSPAKGPQGGAAWSESGATAVEGGTGGEAWRAKVEELADRGVSLCALLEFWTRLIEGRVGSMPHFNPRRSTTTDVVRQAIIPESKSGAGGGRALASVWSQGRPLRATCMVTHAWSNLFMHLVAGVLAEFLGLDCYEDVETHLLGGRAGCDALADELRRGGGLNAVVWICALSVNQHAGICGSLGPPPDP
;
A
#
# COMPACT_ATOMS: atom_id res chain seq x y z
N ARG A 1 -17.22 -10.45 15.82
CA ARG A 1 -17.61 -9.47 14.78
C ARG A 1 -19.09 -9.11 14.87
N VAL A 2 -20.03 -10.07 14.70
CA VAL A 2 -21.48 -9.81 14.85
C VAL A 2 -21.86 -9.22 16.21
N ARG A 3 -21.37 -9.79 17.32
CA ARG A 3 -21.62 -9.22 18.67
C ARG A 3 -21.14 -7.77 18.81
N LEU A 4 -19.97 -7.42 18.26
CA LEU A 4 -19.43 -6.06 18.29
C LEU A 4 -20.29 -5.10 17.45
N ALA A 5 -20.72 -5.52 16.26
CA ALA A 5 -21.62 -4.74 15.41
C ALA A 5 -22.97 -4.47 16.08
N VAL A 6 -23.53 -5.48 16.76
CA VAL A 6 -24.77 -5.32 17.54
C VAL A 6 -24.57 -4.35 18.71
N SER A 7 -23.48 -4.46 19.46
CA SER A 7 -23.16 -3.50 20.53
C SER A 7 -23.01 -2.07 20.00
N THR A 8 -22.37 -1.87 18.85
CA THR A 8 -22.24 -0.55 18.22
C THR A 8 -23.60 0.03 17.82
N LEU A 9 -24.48 -0.78 17.21
CA LEU A 9 -25.83 -0.34 16.85
C LEU A 9 -26.68 0.02 18.07
N VAL A 10 -26.54 -0.73 19.18
CA VAL A 10 -27.21 -0.41 20.44
C VAL A 10 -26.73 0.94 20.98
N VAL A 11 -25.42 1.21 21.00
CA VAL A 11 -24.87 2.49 21.46
C VAL A 11 -25.39 3.65 20.58
N VAL A 12 -25.41 3.48 19.26
CA VAL A 12 -25.96 4.48 18.33
C VAL A 12 -27.44 4.74 18.61
N ALA A 13 -28.25 3.68 18.75
CA ALA A 13 -29.67 3.79 19.02
C ALA A 13 -29.94 4.47 20.38
N THR A 14 -29.19 4.11 21.44
CA THR A 14 -29.35 4.73 22.76
C THR A 14 -28.95 6.20 22.75
N SER A 15 -27.88 6.57 22.04
CA SER A 15 -27.47 7.98 21.92
C SER A 15 -28.48 8.79 21.10
N PHE A 16 -29.10 8.18 20.08
CA PHE A 16 -30.16 8.82 19.29
C PHE A 16 -31.44 9.06 20.10
N LEU A 17 -31.85 8.07 20.89
CA LEU A 17 -33.01 8.19 21.79
C LEU A 17 -32.76 9.20 22.91
N ALA A 18 -31.52 9.31 23.43
CA ALA A 18 -31.16 10.32 24.42
C ALA A 18 -31.24 11.75 23.85
N GLY A 19 -30.84 11.95 22.59
CA GLY A 19 -30.98 13.22 21.88
C GLY A 19 -32.44 13.64 21.68
N LEU A 20 -33.30 12.71 21.22
CA LEU A 20 -34.75 12.96 21.08
C LEU A 20 -35.41 13.35 22.41
N TRP A 21 -34.94 12.78 23.53
CA TRP A 21 -35.51 13.05 24.85
C TRP A 21 -35.10 14.43 25.40
N CYS A 22 -33.90 14.93 25.08
CA CYS A 22 -33.47 16.29 25.45
C CYS A 22 -34.20 17.37 24.65
N ASP A 23 -34.46 17.13 23.36
CA ASP A 23 -35.11 18.10 22.45
C ASP A 23 -36.56 18.40 22.84
N ALA A 24 -37.26 17.40 23.39
CA ALA A 24 -38.61 17.57 23.93
C ALA A 24 -38.68 18.48 25.17
N ALA A 25 -37.53 18.85 25.75
CA ALA A 25 -37.47 19.53 27.04
C ALA A 25 -37.02 21.01 26.98
N GLN A 26 -36.36 21.50 25.93
CA GLN A 26 -35.77 22.86 25.94
C GLN A 26 -35.71 23.58 24.58
N ASP A 27 -36.29 24.77 24.52
CA ASP A 27 -36.29 25.70 23.37
C ASP A 27 -34.95 26.47 23.28
N LYS A 28 -33.82 25.75 23.16
CA LYS A 28 -32.47 26.33 23.21
C LYS A 28 -31.72 26.25 21.88
N PRO A 29 -31.03 27.33 21.46
CA PRO A 29 -30.22 27.38 20.23
C PRO A 29 -29.00 26.45 20.23
N THR A 30 -28.77 25.66 21.28
CA THR A 30 -27.69 24.67 21.39
C THR A 30 -28.10 23.25 20.96
N ALA A 31 -29.38 22.98 20.75
CA ALA A 31 -29.86 21.64 20.41
C ALA A 31 -29.22 21.08 19.12
N TRP A 32 -28.95 21.93 18.14
CA TRP A 32 -28.37 21.47 16.87
C TRP A 32 -26.93 20.91 17.01
N PHE A 33 -26.15 21.32 18.02
CA PHE A 33 -24.81 20.75 18.26
C PHE A 33 -24.86 19.30 18.68
N GLU A 34 -25.83 18.98 19.54
CA GLU A 34 -26.08 17.64 20.04
C GLU A 34 -26.39 16.73 18.86
N TRP A 35 -27.28 17.21 18.00
CA TRP A 35 -27.65 16.53 16.75
C TRP A 35 -26.46 16.36 15.81
N ALA A 36 -25.62 17.38 15.62
CA ALA A 36 -24.44 17.28 14.76
C ALA A 36 -23.41 16.27 15.28
N SER A 37 -23.08 16.31 16.58
CA SER A 37 -22.15 15.38 17.21
C SER A 37 -22.70 13.94 17.13
N LEU A 38 -23.97 13.76 17.50
CA LEU A 38 -24.65 12.48 17.42
C LEU A 38 -24.68 11.93 16.00
N ALA A 39 -25.07 12.74 15.02
CA ALA A 39 -25.11 12.35 13.61
C ALA A 39 -23.71 11.94 13.12
N SER A 40 -22.67 12.68 13.49
CA SER A 40 -21.29 12.32 13.15
C SER A 40 -20.88 10.97 13.74
N THR A 41 -21.20 10.72 15.02
CA THR A 41 -20.93 9.45 15.69
C THR A 41 -21.73 8.29 15.08
N CYS A 42 -22.97 8.53 14.65
CA CYS A 42 -23.77 7.55 13.91
C CYS A 42 -23.10 7.17 12.59
N VAL A 43 -22.65 8.16 11.81
CA VAL A 43 -21.97 7.94 10.52
C VAL A 43 -20.67 7.15 10.73
N VAL A 44 -19.83 7.56 11.69
CA VAL A 44 -18.58 6.85 12.02
C VAL A 44 -18.86 5.41 12.46
N SER A 45 -19.92 5.19 13.24
CA SER A 45 -20.35 3.85 13.66
C SER A 45 -20.79 2.98 12.49
N VAL A 46 -21.56 3.52 11.54
CA VAL A 46 -21.96 2.81 10.32
C VAL A 46 -20.74 2.42 9.49
N ILE A 47 -19.78 3.34 9.31
CA ILE A 47 -18.53 3.06 8.59
C ILE A 47 -17.77 1.92 9.28
N PHE A 48 -17.61 2.00 10.61
CA PHE A 48 -16.90 0.98 11.39
C PHE A 48 -17.56 -0.41 11.26
N VAL A 49 -18.88 -0.50 11.43
CA VAL A 49 -19.62 -1.76 11.31
C VAL A 49 -19.54 -2.32 9.89
N ALA A 50 -19.71 -1.49 8.87
CA ALA A 50 -19.59 -1.91 7.46
C ALA A 50 -18.19 -2.48 7.17
N CYS A 51 -17.14 -1.88 7.74
CA CYS A 51 -15.77 -2.35 7.59
C CYS A 51 -15.55 -3.72 8.23
N LEU A 52 -16.09 -3.95 9.43
CA LEU A 52 -16.00 -5.20 10.18
C LEU A 52 -16.80 -6.35 9.56
N ALA A 53 -17.92 -6.04 8.90
CA ALA A 53 -18.81 -7.03 8.29
C ALA A 53 -18.22 -7.68 7.02
N LYS A 54 -17.37 -6.94 6.28
CA LYS A 54 -16.80 -7.41 5.01
C LYS A 54 -15.70 -8.45 5.26
N ALA A 55 -15.89 -9.68 4.76
CA ALA A 55 -14.89 -10.76 4.79
C ALA A 55 -13.70 -10.45 3.90
N ARG A 56 -12.47 -10.73 4.37
CA ARG A 56 -11.23 -10.28 3.73
C ARG A 56 -10.07 -11.25 4.01
N PRO A 57 -9.10 -11.33 3.09
CA PRO A 57 -7.83 -11.99 3.36
C PRO A 57 -7.08 -11.28 4.50
N PRO A 58 -6.35 -12.02 5.35
CA PRO A 58 -5.57 -11.44 6.44
C PRO A 58 -4.43 -10.58 5.88
N SER A 59 -4.31 -9.36 6.40
CA SER A 59 -3.20 -8.44 6.11
C SER A 59 -2.89 -7.65 7.37
N LYS A 60 -1.60 -7.48 7.69
CA LYS A 60 -1.17 -6.69 8.85
C LYS A 60 -1.66 -5.25 8.75
N PHE A 61 -1.49 -4.62 7.58
CA PHE A 61 -1.95 -3.24 7.33
C PHE A 61 -3.47 -3.10 7.50
N LEU A 62 -4.23 -4.10 7.06
CA LEU A 62 -5.68 -4.13 7.22
C LEU A 62 -6.08 -4.24 8.70
N GLY A 63 -5.35 -5.04 9.47
CA GLY A 63 -5.51 -5.14 10.92
C GLY A 63 -5.28 -3.79 11.59
N ASP A 64 -4.15 -3.15 11.30
CA ASP A 64 -3.79 -1.84 11.85
C ASP A 64 -4.84 -0.77 11.47
N ALA A 65 -5.30 -0.75 10.22
CA ALA A 65 -6.36 0.17 9.77
C ALA A 65 -7.70 -0.07 10.47
N THR A 66 -8.05 -1.33 10.76
CA THR A 66 -9.28 -1.67 11.50
C THR A 66 -9.21 -1.16 12.94
N TRP A 67 -8.05 -1.30 13.60
CA TRP A 67 -7.83 -0.76 14.94
C TRP A 67 -7.85 0.76 14.96
N THR A 68 -7.23 1.42 13.98
CA THR A 68 -7.30 2.87 13.83
C THR A 68 -8.73 3.34 13.66
N LEU A 69 -9.54 2.66 12.83
CA LEU A 69 -10.96 2.98 12.66
C LEU A 69 -11.76 2.78 13.95
N GLY A 70 -11.46 1.71 14.71
CA GLY A 70 -12.03 1.50 16.05
C GLY A 70 -11.65 2.62 17.03
N GLY A 71 -10.43 3.14 16.94
CA GLY A 71 -9.97 4.30 17.69
C GLY A 71 -10.72 5.58 17.32
N VAL A 72 -10.90 5.87 16.02
CA VAL A 72 -11.71 7.01 15.53
C VAL A 72 -13.15 6.90 16.06
N TRP A 73 -13.73 5.70 15.99
CA TRP A 73 -15.07 5.42 16.50
C TRP A 73 -15.20 5.66 18.01
N LEU A 74 -14.26 5.12 18.80
CA LEU A 74 -14.25 5.31 20.24
C LEU A 74 -14.08 6.79 20.61
N SER A 75 -13.17 7.51 19.93
CA SER A 75 -12.97 8.94 20.12
C SER A 75 -14.25 9.73 19.84
N SER A 76 -14.96 9.42 18.75
CA SER A 76 -16.25 10.05 18.43
C SER A 76 -17.30 9.83 19.53
N ILE A 77 -17.41 8.59 20.05
CA ILE A 77 -18.34 8.27 21.14
C ILE A 77 -18.00 9.07 22.40
N VAL A 78 -16.73 9.08 22.81
CA VAL A 78 -16.30 9.78 24.03
C VAL A 78 -16.55 11.28 23.88
N CYS A 79 -16.29 11.88 22.71
CA CYS A 79 -16.61 13.28 22.42
C CYS A 79 -18.12 13.56 22.55
N THR A 80 -18.97 12.70 21.97
CA THR A 80 -20.42 12.84 22.08
C THR A 80 -20.89 12.67 23.54
N MET A 81 -20.36 11.67 24.26
CA MET A 81 -20.68 11.46 25.68
C MET A 81 -20.28 12.66 26.54
N TRP A 82 -19.10 13.22 26.30
CA TRP A 82 -18.66 14.44 26.97
C TRP A 82 -19.71 15.54 26.80
N TRP A 83 -20.17 15.80 25.57
CA TRP A 83 -21.18 16.82 25.28
C TRP A 83 -22.49 16.63 26.07
N TYR A 84 -23.02 15.41 26.12
CA TYR A 84 -24.24 15.12 26.88
C TYR A 84 -24.03 15.27 28.40
N VAL A 85 -22.86 14.89 28.91
CA VAL A 85 -22.51 15.09 30.32
C VAL A 85 -22.38 16.58 30.65
N CYS A 86 -21.84 17.40 29.74
CA CYS A 86 -21.79 18.86 29.88
C CYS A 86 -23.19 19.45 30.08
N LEU A 87 -24.15 18.98 29.27
CA LEU A 87 -25.53 19.44 29.31
C LEU A 87 -26.23 19.02 30.61
N ALA A 88 -26.01 17.78 31.05
CA ALA A 88 -26.72 17.19 32.18
C ALA A 88 -26.20 17.68 33.55
N LEU A 89 -24.89 17.83 33.74
CA LEU A 89 -24.30 18.00 35.08
C LEU A 89 -24.02 19.44 35.50
N HIS A 90 -24.31 20.45 34.66
CA HIS A 90 -23.81 21.82 34.81
C HIS A 90 -22.26 21.86 34.87
N SER A 91 -21.65 22.97 34.43
CA SER A 91 -20.26 23.08 33.97
C SER A 91 -19.13 22.91 35.01
N GLN A 92 -19.37 22.34 36.20
CA GLN A 92 -18.38 22.27 37.28
C GLN A 92 -18.11 20.89 37.89
N SER A 93 -18.70 19.80 37.38
CA SER A 93 -18.36 18.46 37.88
C SER A 93 -16.93 18.04 37.47
N PRO A 94 -16.10 17.46 38.36
CA PRO A 94 -14.79 16.88 38.00
C PRO A 94 -14.86 15.88 36.84
N CYS A 95 -15.98 15.17 36.68
CA CYS A 95 -16.23 14.25 35.57
C CYS A 95 -16.18 14.94 34.20
N TYR A 96 -16.58 16.21 34.12
CA TYR A 96 -16.54 17.00 32.88
C TYR A 96 -15.11 17.14 32.36
N TYR A 97 -14.19 17.59 33.21
CA TYR A 97 -12.79 17.82 32.81
C TYR A 97 -12.09 16.51 32.49
N PHE A 98 -12.40 15.43 33.23
CA PHE A 98 -11.86 14.11 32.95
C PHE A 98 -12.28 13.59 31.56
N LEU A 99 -13.57 13.65 31.22
CA LEU A 99 -14.07 13.17 29.93
C LEU A 99 -13.53 14.00 28.76
N LEU A 100 -13.44 15.32 28.91
CA LEU A 100 -12.83 16.19 27.89
C LEU A 100 -11.35 15.82 27.68
N GLY A 101 -10.56 15.76 28.76
CA GLY A 101 -9.15 15.41 28.67
C GLY A 101 -8.94 14.03 28.05
N PHE A 102 -9.76 13.05 28.44
CA PHE A 102 -9.71 11.70 27.88
C PHE A 102 -10.06 11.68 26.39
N ALA A 103 -11.12 12.38 25.98
CA ALA A 103 -11.55 12.48 24.57
C ALA A 103 -10.43 13.03 23.68
N VAL A 104 -9.83 14.15 24.11
CA VAL A 104 -8.78 14.83 23.35
C VAL A 104 -7.50 14.00 23.34
N HIS A 105 -7.10 13.37 24.45
CA HIS A 105 -5.95 12.48 24.49
C HIS A 105 -6.10 11.30 23.54
N LEU A 106 -7.28 10.67 23.53
CA LEU A 106 -7.61 9.58 22.61
C LEU A 106 -7.54 10.05 21.15
N GLU A 107 -8.07 11.24 20.86
CA GLU A 107 -7.99 11.85 19.52
C GLU A 107 -6.53 12.03 19.05
N GLY A 108 -5.64 12.47 19.95
CA GLY A 108 -4.22 12.62 19.65
C GLY A 108 -3.51 11.29 19.35
N ILE A 109 -3.88 10.21 20.07
CA ILE A 109 -3.37 8.86 19.81
C ILE A 109 -3.84 8.37 18.44
N VAL A 110 -5.14 8.51 18.17
CA VAL A 110 -5.76 8.10 16.89
C VAL A 110 -5.15 8.86 15.72
N PHE A 111 -4.91 10.17 15.89
CA PHE A 111 -4.20 10.98 14.90
C PHE A 111 -2.81 10.38 14.60
N ALA A 112 -1.99 10.11 15.62
CA ALA A 112 -0.67 9.53 15.42
C ALA A 112 -0.70 8.16 14.72
N TRP A 113 -1.75 7.36 14.95
CA TRP A 113 -1.97 6.10 14.24
C TRP A 113 -2.35 6.29 12.78
N ILE A 114 -3.23 7.25 12.46
CA ILE A 114 -3.56 7.61 11.07
C ILE A 114 -2.29 8.01 10.32
N GLU A 115 -1.45 8.84 10.93
CA GLU A 115 -0.18 9.27 10.33
C GLU A 115 0.82 8.14 10.13
N SER A 116 0.84 7.19 11.06
CA SER A 116 1.67 5.99 10.94
C SER A 116 1.22 5.11 9.77
N LEU A 117 -0.09 4.96 9.57
CA LEU A 117 -0.64 4.23 8.41
C LEU A 117 -0.33 4.92 7.09
N LEU A 118 -0.50 6.25 7.03
CA LEU A 118 -0.14 7.05 5.86
C LEU A 118 1.36 6.93 5.53
N LEU A 119 2.22 6.97 6.55
CA LEU A 119 3.66 6.83 6.37
C LEU A 119 4.04 5.44 5.84
N LEU A 120 3.45 4.37 6.41
CA LEU A 120 3.65 3.01 5.93
C LEU A 120 3.21 2.86 4.47
N ARG A 121 2.10 3.51 4.09
CA ARG A 121 1.61 3.51 2.71
C ARG A 121 2.59 4.22 1.77
N ILE A 122 3.02 5.44 2.11
CA ILE A 122 4.00 6.20 1.32
C ILE A 122 5.33 5.44 1.21
N ALA A 123 5.78 4.81 2.29
CA ALA A 123 7.00 4.00 2.30
C ALA A 123 6.90 2.82 1.33
N SER A 124 5.73 2.18 1.22
CA SER A 124 5.51 1.09 0.25
C SER A 124 5.57 1.56 -1.22
N LEU A 125 5.22 2.82 -1.51
CA LEU A 125 5.33 3.42 -2.84
C LEU A 125 6.78 3.81 -3.20
N ARG A 126 7.68 3.87 -2.21
CA ARG A 126 9.03 4.45 -2.31
C ARG A 126 10.16 3.46 -2.55
N ALA A 127 9.88 2.20 -2.85
CA ALA A 127 10.88 1.11 -2.84
C ALA A 127 12.23 1.43 -3.55
N ASN A 128 12.31 2.43 -4.45
CA ASN A 128 13.55 2.84 -5.12
C ASN A 128 13.92 4.36 -5.08
N SER A 129 13.18 5.24 -4.40
CA SER A 129 13.53 6.67 -4.38
C SER A 129 14.37 7.03 -3.15
N GLY A 130 15.67 7.26 -3.30
CA GLY A 130 16.67 7.53 -2.24
C GLY A 130 16.45 8.79 -1.36
N CYS A 131 15.22 9.31 -1.24
CA CYS A 131 14.89 10.43 -0.39
C CYS A 131 14.59 9.95 1.05
N HIS A 132 15.63 9.86 1.89
CA HIS A 132 15.54 9.39 3.28
C HIS A 132 14.85 10.37 4.26
N VAL A 133 14.67 11.63 3.87
CA VAL A 133 14.18 12.70 4.76
C VAL A 133 12.75 12.44 5.27
N PHE A 134 11.97 11.67 4.52
CA PHE A 134 10.52 11.51 4.74
C PHE A 134 10.11 10.13 5.27
N GLY A 135 11.03 9.36 5.85
CA GLY A 135 10.73 8.12 6.61
C GLY A 135 10.80 8.32 8.13
N SER A 136 11.05 9.55 8.57
CA SER A 136 11.36 9.84 9.95
C SER A 136 10.10 9.85 10.80
N GLN A 137 9.91 8.77 11.58
CA GLN A 137 8.98 8.68 12.71
C GLN A 137 9.05 9.92 13.64
N LYS A 138 10.13 10.71 13.58
CA LYS A 138 10.27 11.95 14.33
C LYS A 138 9.22 13.01 13.98
N PHE A 139 8.77 13.12 12.71
CA PHE A 139 7.72 14.11 12.37
C PHE A 139 6.39 13.73 13.02
N ILE A 140 6.04 12.45 12.96
CA ILE A 140 4.84 11.92 13.63
C ILE A 140 4.96 12.15 15.15
N ALA A 141 6.13 11.88 15.74
CA ALA A 141 6.38 12.13 17.15
C ALA A 141 6.24 13.63 17.51
N VAL A 142 6.79 14.55 16.71
CA VAL A 142 6.65 16.00 16.93
C VAL A 142 5.19 16.43 16.86
N MET A 143 4.44 15.99 15.85
CA MET A 143 3.03 16.33 15.71
C MET A 143 2.19 15.72 16.85
N ALA A 144 2.45 14.47 17.23
CA ALA A 144 1.78 13.81 18.35
C ALA A 144 2.09 14.53 19.67
N VAL A 145 3.36 14.86 19.94
CA VAL A 145 3.74 15.61 21.15
C VAL A 145 3.09 17.00 21.17
N ALA A 146 3.12 17.73 20.06
CA ALA A 146 2.45 19.04 19.96
C ALA A 146 0.94 18.93 20.23
N PHE A 147 0.28 17.93 19.64
CA PHE A 147 -1.13 17.64 19.91
C PHE A 147 -1.36 17.35 21.40
N GLN A 148 -0.57 16.45 21.99
CA GLN A 148 -0.72 16.05 23.40
C GLN A 148 -0.41 17.19 24.36
N VAL A 149 0.55 18.07 24.06
CA VAL A 149 0.84 19.28 24.86
C VAL A 149 -0.35 20.24 24.83
N ALA A 150 -0.90 20.54 23.66
CA ALA A 150 -2.11 21.38 23.55
C ALA A 150 -3.28 20.80 24.35
N SER A 151 -3.47 19.48 24.25
CA SER A 151 -4.50 18.73 24.98
C SER A 151 -4.29 18.76 26.50
N PHE A 152 -3.05 18.58 26.95
CA PHE A 152 -2.69 18.55 28.36
C PHE A 152 -2.89 19.93 29.01
N VAL A 153 -2.54 21.00 28.31
CA VAL A 153 -2.68 22.39 28.78
C VAL A 153 -4.13 22.75 29.10
N GLU A 154 -5.10 22.24 28.33
CA GLU A 154 -6.52 22.46 28.61
C GLU A 154 -6.96 21.92 29.98
N ASN A 155 -6.30 20.85 30.45
CA ASN A 155 -6.60 20.20 31.73
C ASN A 155 -5.85 20.80 32.93
N LEU A 156 -4.88 21.68 32.71
CA LEU A 156 -4.14 22.31 33.81
C LEU A 156 -4.97 23.40 34.50
N PRO A 157 -4.77 23.66 35.80
CA PRO A 157 -5.41 24.76 36.54
C PRO A 157 -4.75 26.12 36.22
N LEU A 158 -4.55 26.43 34.95
CA LEU A 158 -4.00 27.70 34.47
C LEU A 158 -5.10 28.72 34.15
N ALA A 159 -4.75 30.00 34.19
CA ALA A 159 -5.65 31.06 33.71
C ALA A 159 -6.03 30.82 32.23
N PRO A 160 -7.28 31.12 31.80
CA PRO A 160 -7.73 30.88 30.42
C PRO A 160 -6.86 31.56 29.35
N SER A 161 -6.32 32.75 29.65
CA SER A 161 -5.39 33.47 28.77
C SER A 161 -4.06 32.74 28.61
N ALA A 162 -3.53 32.16 29.70
CA ALA A 162 -2.30 31.37 29.66
C ALA A 162 -2.47 30.08 28.84
N LYS A 163 -3.61 29.37 28.99
CA LYS A 163 -3.94 28.20 28.16
C LYS A 163 -3.98 28.54 26.68
N SER A 164 -4.69 29.62 26.36
CA SER A 164 -4.86 30.10 24.99
C SER A 164 -3.52 30.56 24.38
N ALA A 165 -2.66 31.20 25.17
CA ALA A 165 -1.31 31.60 24.74
C ALA A 165 -0.42 30.39 24.41
N ILE A 166 -0.45 29.34 25.23
CA ILE A 166 0.32 28.11 24.95
C ILE A 166 -0.21 27.42 23.69
N ASN A 167 -1.53 27.32 23.52
CA ASN A 167 -2.10 26.76 22.29
C ASN A 167 -1.70 27.57 21.04
N LEU A 168 -1.65 28.90 21.14
CA LEU A 168 -1.21 29.77 20.05
C LEU A 168 0.28 29.59 19.70
N LEU A 169 1.11 29.20 20.68
CA LEU A 169 2.53 28.87 20.45
C LEU A 169 2.72 27.48 19.82
N VAL A 170 1.92 26.49 20.23
CA VAL A 170 2.04 25.10 19.78
C VAL A 170 1.42 24.89 18.40
N SER A 171 0.33 25.58 18.09
CA SER A 171 -0.42 25.37 16.84
C SER A 171 0.40 25.64 15.57
N PRO A 172 1.21 26.71 15.46
CA PRO A 172 2.08 26.93 14.30
C PRO A 172 3.13 25.83 14.10
N ILE A 173 3.67 25.27 15.19
CA ILE A 173 4.64 24.16 15.13
C ILE A 173 3.94 22.93 14.56
N PHE A 174 2.75 22.60 15.07
CA PHE A 174 1.94 21.50 14.55
C PHE A 174 1.59 21.72 13.08
N LEU A 175 1.03 22.88 12.72
CA LEU A 175 0.59 23.20 11.36
C LEU A 175 1.74 23.18 10.36
N ALA A 176 2.93 23.70 10.73
CA ALA A 176 4.11 23.64 9.86
C ALA A 176 4.55 22.20 9.61
N ALA A 177 4.64 21.38 10.66
CA ALA A 177 4.98 19.96 10.52
C ALA A 177 3.92 19.19 9.70
N TRP A 178 2.64 19.50 9.93
CA TRP A 178 1.50 18.93 9.24
C TRP A 178 1.49 19.24 7.75
N LEU A 179 1.59 20.51 7.39
CA LEU A 179 1.58 20.95 5.99
C LEU A 179 2.80 20.41 5.23
N PHE A 180 3.96 20.34 5.87
CA PHE A 180 5.14 19.70 5.29
C PHE A 180 4.92 18.20 5.04
N TYR A 181 4.37 17.50 6.04
CA TYR A 181 4.05 16.07 5.91
C TYR A 181 3.06 15.81 4.77
N VAL A 182 1.96 16.56 4.72
CA VAL A 182 0.94 16.40 3.67
C VAL A 182 1.48 16.79 2.30
N GLY A 183 2.19 17.92 2.20
CA GLY A 183 2.79 18.35 0.93
C GLY A 183 3.68 17.27 0.32
N SER A 184 4.43 16.57 1.18
CA SER A 184 5.23 15.41 0.76
C SER A 184 4.38 14.21 0.36
N ALA A 185 3.39 13.83 1.17
CA ALA A 185 2.48 12.73 0.83
C ALA A 185 1.82 12.94 -0.54
N VAL A 186 1.28 14.14 -0.76
CA VAL A 186 0.66 14.58 -2.02
C VAL A 186 1.67 14.54 -3.16
N TRP A 187 2.88 15.07 -2.96
CA TRP A 187 3.93 15.03 -3.98
C TRP A 187 4.27 13.61 -4.41
N HIS A 188 4.47 12.69 -3.47
CA HIS A 188 4.84 11.31 -3.78
C HIS A 188 3.72 10.53 -4.45
N ILE A 189 2.49 10.62 -3.94
CA ILE A 189 1.34 9.95 -4.55
C ILE A 189 1.08 10.54 -5.95
N GLY A 190 1.20 11.87 -6.10
CA GLY A 190 1.06 12.57 -7.37
C GLY A 190 2.12 12.16 -8.39
N TYR A 191 3.38 12.06 -7.97
CA TYR A 191 4.47 11.59 -8.82
C TYR A 191 4.24 10.14 -9.29
N SER A 192 3.91 9.23 -8.37
CA SER A 192 3.59 7.83 -8.73
C SER A 192 2.40 7.73 -9.68
N ALA A 193 1.36 8.55 -9.48
CA ALA A 193 0.21 8.61 -10.39
C ALA A 193 0.61 9.15 -11.78
N ALA A 194 1.52 10.11 -11.86
CA ALA A 194 2.05 10.63 -13.12
C ALA A 194 2.87 9.56 -13.87
N VAL A 195 3.73 8.82 -13.17
CA VAL A 195 4.49 7.69 -13.74
C VAL A 195 3.54 6.62 -14.29
N LEU A 196 2.53 6.19 -13.52
CA LEU A 196 1.54 5.21 -13.99
C LEU A 196 0.74 5.72 -15.19
N ASN A 197 0.47 7.02 -15.26
CA ASN A 197 -0.19 7.62 -16.41
C ASN A 197 0.70 7.64 -17.65
N GLN A 198 2.01 7.82 -17.49
CA GLN A 198 2.99 7.69 -18.57
C GLN A 198 3.07 6.24 -19.04
N GLU A 199 3.20 5.27 -18.11
CA GLU A 199 3.21 3.84 -18.43
C GLU A 199 1.95 3.43 -19.19
N ALA A 200 0.77 3.83 -18.71
CA ALA A 200 -0.51 3.56 -19.38
C ALA A 200 -0.63 4.15 -20.80
N ARG A 201 0.25 5.09 -21.20
CA ARG A 201 0.36 5.61 -22.56
C ARG A 201 1.39 4.86 -23.40
N CYS A 202 2.44 4.35 -22.78
CA CYS A 202 3.54 3.65 -23.45
C CYS A 202 3.26 2.17 -23.71
N VAL A 203 2.42 1.53 -22.89
CA VAL A 203 2.16 0.09 -22.98
C VAL A 203 0.73 -0.20 -23.48
N ILE A 204 0.54 -1.37 -24.08
CA ILE A 204 -0.74 -1.89 -24.57
C ILE A 204 -1.11 -3.19 -23.84
N GLY A 205 -2.37 -3.62 -23.94
CA GLY A 205 -2.83 -4.90 -23.37
C GLY A 205 -2.95 -4.90 -21.84
N ALA A 206 -2.62 -6.03 -21.21
CA ALA A 206 -2.76 -6.24 -19.77
C ALA A 206 -1.94 -5.24 -18.91
N PRO A 207 -0.66 -4.92 -19.22
CA PRO A 207 0.10 -3.91 -18.49
C PRO A 207 -0.57 -2.54 -18.48
N ARG A 208 -1.27 -2.18 -19.56
CA ARG A 208 -2.01 -0.91 -19.65
C ARG A 208 -3.20 -0.91 -18.70
N ALA A 209 -3.94 -2.02 -18.67
CA ALA A 209 -5.07 -2.18 -17.78
C ALA A 209 -4.64 -2.13 -16.30
N GLU A 210 -3.51 -2.76 -15.96
CA GLU A 210 -2.90 -2.70 -14.64
C GLU A 210 -2.45 -1.29 -14.26
N ALA A 211 -1.77 -0.58 -15.16
CA ALA A 211 -1.35 0.80 -14.92
C ALA A 211 -2.55 1.74 -14.70
N ILE A 212 -3.63 1.59 -15.48
CA ILE A 212 -4.88 2.35 -15.30
C ILE A 212 -5.55 2.01 -13.96
N TRP A 213 -5.59 0.73 -13.60
CA TRP A 213 -6.13 0.27 -12.32
C TRP A 213 -5.35 0.85 -11.14
N ALA A 214 -4.02 0.71 -11.15
CA ALA A 214 -3.15 1.25 -10.11
C ALA A 214 -3.29 2.78 -9.99
N ARG A 215 -3.40 3.49 -11.12
CA ARG A 215 -3.65 4.94 -11.13
C ARG A 215 -4.96 5.32 -10.45
N ARG A 216 -6.04 4.55 -10.68
CA ARG A 216 -7.34 4.76 -10.02
C ARG A 216 -7.23 4.56 -8.51
N VAL A 217 -6.52 3.53 -8.07
CA VAL A 217 -6.24 3.29 -6.65
C VAL A 217 -5.52 4.48 -6.03
N LEU A 218 -4.39 4.91 -6.63
CA LEU A 218 -3.65 6.07 -6.12
C LEU A 218 -4.46 7.36 -6.12
N SER A 219 -5.40 7.54 -7.06
CA SER A 219 -6.27 8.71 -7.10
C SER A 219 -7.22 8.75 -5.90
N VAL A 220 -7.80 7.61 -5.52
CA VAL A 220 -8.64 7.51 -4.32
C VAL A 220 -7.81 7.74 -3.05
N GLU A 221 -6.59 7.22 -3.01
CA GLU A 221 -5.67 7.48 -1.89
C GLU A 221 -5.31 8.95 -1.77
N LEU A 222 -4.99 9.62 -2.88
CA LEU A 222 -4.68 11.05 -2.92
C LEU A 222 -5.85 11.89 -2.39
N VAL A 223 -7.07 11.61 -2.87
CA VAL A 223 -8.29 12.29 -2.39
C VAL A 223 -8.47 12.07 -0.90
N SER A 224 -8.29 10.83 -0.42
CA SER A 224 -8.43 10.49 1.00
C SER A 224 -7.42 11.25 1.88
N CYS A 225 -6.16 11.36 1.43
CA CYS A 225 -5.12 12.15 2.10
C CYS A 225 -5.46 13.64 2.13
N LEU A 226 -5.91 14.20 1.00
CA LEU A 226 -6.31 15.61 0.92
C LEU A 226 -7.49 15.92 1.84
N VAL A 227 -8.49 15.03 1.89
CA VAL A 227 -9.66 15.17 2.78
C VAL A 227 -9.25 15.17 4.25
N ILE A 228 -8.39 14.25 4.70
CA ILE A 228 -7.86 14.24 6.07
C ILE A 228 -7.08 15.53 6.34
N CYS A 229 -6.22 15.95 5.41
CA CYS A 229 -5.44 17.18 5.52
C CYS A 229 -6.33 18.40 5.72
N CYS A 230 -7.27 18.63 4.81
CA CYS A 230 -8.13 19.80 4.85
C CYS A 230 -8.94 19.84 6.14
N ALA A 231 -9.51 18.71 6.58
CA ALA A 231 -10.30 18.66 7.81
C ALA A 231 -9.43 18.91 9.07
N ALA A 232 -8.26 18.30 9.17
CA ALA A 232 -7.35 18.51 10.29
C ALA A 232 -6.81 19.95 10.34
N THR A 233 -6.41 20.51 9.19
CA THR A 233 -5.95 21.90 9.09
C THR A 233 -7.06 22.88 9.45
N ALA A 234 -8.27 22.69 8.93
CA ALA A 234 -9.40 23.57 9.22
C ALA A 234 -9.73 23.58 10.73
N TRP A 235 -9.72 22.41 11.37
CA TRP A 235 -9.90 22.30 12.82
C TRP A 235 -8.81 23.06 13.59
N TRP A 236 -7.53 22.82 13.30
CA TRP A 236 -6.42 23.47 14.00
C TRP A 236 -6.34 24.97 13.77
N VAL A 237 -6.68 25.45 12.57
CA VAL A 237 -6.78 26.89 12.30
C VAL A 237 -7.96 27.48 13.07
N GLY A 238 -9.11 26.81 13.09
CA GLY A 238 -10.28 27.22 13.87
C GLY A 238 -9.97 27.35 15.36
N THR A 239 -9.33 26.34 15.97
CA THR A 239 -8.94 26.40 17.38
C THR A 239 -7.91 27.50 17.65
N SER A 240 -6.96 27.71 16.75
CA SER A 240 -5.97 28.79 16.85
C SER A 240 -6.62 30.19 16.83
N ILE A 241 -7.60 30.40 15.95
CA ILE A 241 -8.36 31.65 15.87
C ILE A 241 -9.11 31.90 17.19
N ILE A 242 -9.79 30.89 17.72
CA ILE A 242 -10.51 31.00 19.00
C ILE A 242 -9.53 31.31 20.14
N SER A 243 -8.38 30.65 20.20
CA SER A 243 -7.34 30.94 21.18
C SER A 243 -6.82 32.37 21.04
N ALA A 244 -6.59 32.87 19.82
CA ALA A 244 -6.17 34.25 19.60
C ALA A 244 -7.21 35.25 20.10
N LEU A 245 -8.50 35.05 19.79
CA LEU A 245 -9.59 35.92 20.27
C LEU A 245 -9.63 36.01 21.80
N LYS A 246 -9.39 34.89 22.50
CA LYS A 246 -9.30 34.85 23.97
C LYS A 246 -8.08 35.59 24.52
N VAL A 247 -6.92 35.47 23.86
CA VAL A 247 -5.67 36.11 24.33
C VAL A 247 -5.76 37.64 24.20
N PHE A 248 -6.37 38.13 23.13
CA PHE A 248 -6.49 39.57 22.85
C PHE A 248 -7.71 40.23 23.48
N ASP A 249 -8.46 39.50 24.31
CA ASP A 249 -9.68 39.99 24.97
C ASP A 249 -10.64 40.70 24.00
N ILE A 250 -10.76 40.15 22.77
CA ILE A 250 -11.65 40.68 21.74
C ILE A 250 -13.06 40.19 22.08
N ASP A 251 -13.64 40.81 23.11
CA ASP A 251 -14.90 40.45 23.74
C ASP A 251 -16.10 40.97 22.94
N SER A 252 -16.21 40.51 21.69
CA SER A 252 -17.54 40.48 21.06
C SER A 252 -18.13 39.11 21.38
N SER A 253 -19.05 39.08 22.34
CA SER A 253 -19.78 37.88 22.78
C SER A 253 -20.30 37.02 21.62
N GLY A 254 -20.58 37.63 20.47
CA GLY A 254 -20.91 36.95 19.21
C GLY A 254 -19.75 36.18 18.55
N ALA A 255 -18.55 36.77 18.41
CA ALA A 255 -17.46 36.15 17.67
C ALA A 255 -16.91 34.89 18.36
N TYR A 256 -16.80 34.92 19.69
CA TYR A 256 -16.39 33.76 20.46
C TYR A 256 -17.38 32.60 20.31
N THR A 257 -18.66 32.91 20.44
CA THR A 257 -19.75 31.94 20.29
C THR A 257 -19.75 31.32 18.89
N ILE A 258 -19.62 32.14 17.84
CA ILE A 258 -19.52 31.66 16.44
C ILE A 258 -18.27 30.81 16.25
N GLY A 259 -17.12 31.22 16.77
CA GLY A 259 -15.87 30.46 16.67
C GLY A 259 -15.99 29.09 17.32
N TYR A 260 -16.55 29.04 18.53
CA TYR A 260 -16.83 27.79 19.23
C TYR A 260 -17.77 26.87 18.45
N TYR A 261 -18.80 27.42 17.81
CA TYR A 261 -19.71 26.64 16.97
C TYR A 261 -19.02 26.08 15.72
N LEU A 262 -18.18 26.89 15.10
CA LEU A 262 -17.40 26.48 13.95
C LEU A 262 -16.41 25.37 14.33
N SER A 263 -15.79 25.43 15.51
CA SER A 263 -14.92 24.34 15.96
C SER A 263 -15.73 23.04 16.05
N VAL A 264 -16.83 22.98 16.80
CA VAL A 264 -17.63 21.74 16.95
C VAL A 264 -18.00 21.13 15.59
N ILE A 265 -18.42 21.94 14.62
CA ILE A 265 -18.68 21.47 13.25
C ILE A 265 -17.41 20.85 12.64
N MET A 266 -16.29 21.56 12.71
CA MET A 266 -15.01 21.08 12.20
C MET A 266 -14.54 19.80 12.89
N GLN A 267 -14.86 19.59 14.18
CA GLN A 267 -14.59 18.33 14.88
C GLN A 267 -15.38 17.17 14.28
N CYS A 268 -16.67 17.39 14.07
CA CYS A 268 -17.58 16.40 13.49
C CYS A 268 -17.12 16.03 12.06
N VAL A 269 -16.82 17.04 11.24
CA VAL A 269 -16.28 16.87 9.89
C VAL A 269 -14.97 16.08 9.93
N ARG A 270 -14.08 16.40 10.88
CA ARG A 270 -12.82 15.69 11.07
C ARG A 270 -13.04 14.22 11.39
N HIS A 271 -13.85 13.87 12.39
CA HIS A 271 -14.10 12.46 12.72
C HIS A 271 -14.66 11.66 11.54
N VAL A 272 -15.66 12.20 10.84
CA VAL A 272 -16.26 11.56 9.66
C VAL A 272 -15.22 11.42 8.54
N SER A 273 -14.45 12.47 8.26
CA SER A 273 -13.40 12.48 7.24
C SER A 273 -12.29 11.47 7.55
N SER A 274 -11.84 11.38 8.80
CA SER A 274 -10.83 10.43 9.24
C SER A 274 -11.32 9.00 9.11
N ALA A 275 -12.56 8.72 9.55
CA ALA A 275 -13.16 7.40 9.43
C ALA A 275 -13.30 6.97 7.95
N ALA A 276 -13.86 7.86 7.11
CA ALA A 276 -14.07 7.60 5.69
C ALA A 276 -12.73 7.40 4.95
N SER A 277 -11.74 8.26 5.19
CA SER A 277 -10.44 8.18 4.53
C SER A 277 -9.61 7.00 5.00
N VAL A 278 -9.55 6.68 6.31
CA VAL A 278 -8.88 5.45 6.80
C VAL A 278 -9.53 4.23 6.16
N ALA A 279 -10.86 4.21 6.08
CA ALA A 279 -11.57 3.11 5.47
C ALA A 279 -11.42 3.06 3.94
N ALA A 280 -11.20 4.17 3.25
CA ALA A 280 -10.86 4.19 1.83
C ALA A 280 -9.42 3.72 1.58
N LEU A 281 -8.44 4.26 2.31
CA LEU A 281 -7.01 3.95 2.19
C LEU A 281 -6.67 2.49 2.48
N SER A 282 -7.43 1.86 3.37
CA SER A 282 -7.28 0.44 3.73
C SER A 282 -7.98 -0.52 2.78
N GLY A 283 -8.64 -0.01 1.75
CA GLY A 283 -9.52 -0.79 0.90
C GLY A 283 -10.77 -1.31 1.63
N LEU A 284 -11.11 -0.72 2.78
CA LEU A 284 -12.26 -1.12 3.57
C LEU A 284 -13.59 -0.80 2.88
N LEU A 285 -13.80 0.45 2.51
CA LEU A 285 -15.00 0.91 1.82
C LEU A 285 -14.96 0.66 0.32
N TRP A 286 -13.77 0.67 -0.27
CA TRP A 286 -13.60 0.65 -1.71
C TRP A 286 -12.44 -0.25 -2.12
N GLN A 287 -12.62 -1.06 -3.15
CA GLN A 287 -11.56 -1.81 -3.79
C GLN A 287 -11.76 -1.69 -5.29
N ALA A 288 -10.78 -1.11 -5.99
CA ALA A 288 -10.77 -1.22 -7.44
C ALA A 288 -10.66 -2.71 -7.78
N ARG A 289 -11.62 -3.23 -8.55
CA ARG A 289 -11.49 -4.55 -9.14
C ARG A 289 -10.21 -4.56 -9.96
N SER A 290 -9.27 -5.44 -9.59
CA SER A 290 -8.13 -5.72 -10.45
C SER A 290 -8.66 -6.07 -11.83
N PRO A 291 -8.05 -5.60 -12.92
CA PRO A 291 -8.40 -6.09 -14.25
C PRO A 291 -8.32 -7.60 -14.16
N ALA A 292 -9.47 -8.26 -14.29
CA ALA A 292 -9.55 -9.70 -14.11
C ALA A 292 -8.49 -10.32 -15.02
N LYS A 293 -7.65 -11.21 -14.47
CA LYS A 293 -7.02 -12.23 -15.31
C LYS A 293 -8.22 -12.86 -16.01
N GLY A 294 -8.47 -12.50 -17.28
CA GLY A 294 -9.54 -13.12 -18.04
C GLY A 294 -9.37 -14.64 -17.91
N PRO A 295 -10.45 -15.44 -18.04
CA PRO A 295 -10.26 -16.89 -18.11
C PRO A 295 -9.11 -17.14 -19.06
N GLN A 296 -8.10 -17.92 -18.63
CA GLN A 296 -6.94 -18.31 -19.43
C GLN A 296 -7.33 -19.09 -20.72
N GLY A 297 -8.59 -19.05 -21.14
CA GLY A 297 -9.06 -19.50 -22.43
C GLY A 297 -8.61 -18.54 -23.51
N GLY A 298 -7.46 -18.86 -24.10
CA GLY A 298 -7.12 -18.56 -25.49
C GLY A 298 -7.61 -17.20 -25.99
N ALA A 299 -7.19 -16.11 -25.34
CA ALA A 299 -7.32 -14.79 -25.94
C ALA A 299 -6.49 -14.85 -27.23
N ALA A 300 -7.20 -15.03 -28.35
CA ALA A 300 -6.69 -14.80 -29.68
C ALA A 300 -5.99 -13.44 -29.62
N TRP A 301 -4.66 -13.48 -29.63
CA TRP A 301 -3.86 -12.29 -29.81
C TRP A 301 -4.35 -11.72 -31.13
N SER A 302 -5.10 -10.63 -31.06
CA SER A 302 -5.50 -9.90 -32.25
C SER A 302 -4.19 -9.45 -32.91
N GLU A 303 -3.82 -10.14 -33.99
CA GLU A 303 -2.65 -9.87 -34.84
C GLU A 303 -2.62 -8.43 -35.37
N SER A 304 -3.70 -7.66 -35.16
CA SER A 304 -3.88 -6.28 -35.59
C SER A 304 -2.91 -5.26 -34.96
N GLY A 305 -2.03 -5.67 -34.04
CA GLY A 305 -0.98 -4.79 -33.48
C GLY A 305 0.37 -4.87 -34.20
N ALA A 306 0.59 -5.86 -35.07
CA ALA A 306 1.87 -6.05 -35.78
C ALA A 306 1.92 -5.36 -37.15
N THR A 307 1.03 -4.41 -37.42
CA THR A 307 1.10 -3.59 -38.64
C THR A 307 2.15 -2.49 -38.48
N ALA A 308 3.37 -2.73 -38.97
CA ALA A 308 4.24 -1.76 -39.68
C ALA A 308 5.74 -2.14 -39.67
N VAL A 309 6.09 -3.37 -40.06
CA VAL A 309 7.40 -3.64 -40.73
C VAL A 309 7.14 -4.54 -41.95
N GLU A 310 6.07 -4.29 -42.68
CA GLU A 310 5.74 -5.03 -43.90
C GLU A 310 6.05 -4.14 -45.10
N GLY A 311 7.21 -4.37 -45.70
CA GLY A 311 7.63 -3.66 -46.91
C GLY A 311 9.00 -4.06 -47.47
N GLY A 312 9.76 -4.94 -46.82
CA GLY A 312 11.04 -5.41 -47.33
C GLY A 312 11.39 -6.82 -46.89
N THR A 313 12.41 -7.41 -47.52
CA THR A 313 13.02 -8.72 -47.23
C THR A 313 13.39 -8.94 -45.74
N GLY A 314 13.42 -7.87 -44.94
CA GLY A 314 13.59 -7.94 -43.49
C GLY A 314 12.41 -8.56 -42.73
N GLY A 315 11.19 -8.61 -43.29
CA GLY A 315 10.02 -9.16 -42.61
C GLY A 315 10.09 -10.66 -42.33
N GLU A 316 10.57 -11.44 -43.30
CA GLU A 316 10.76 -12.89 -43.15
C GLU A 316 11.90 -13.22 -42.19
N ALA A 317 13.05 -12.54 -42.33
CA ALA A 317 14.18 -12.71 -41.43
C ALA A 317 13.82 -12.33 -39.98
N TRP A 318 13.04 -11.26 -39.80
CA TRP A 318 12.52 -10.86 -38.50
C TRP A 318 11.58 -11.93 -37.92
N ARG A 319 10.60 -12.40 -38.70
CA ARG A 319 9.64 -13.43 -38.25
C ARG A 319 10.35 -14.73 -37.88
N ALA A 320 11.29 -15.19 -38.71
CA ALA A 320 12.12 -16.34 -38.43
C ALA A 320 12.94 -16.15 -37.14
N LYS A 321 13.48 -14.95 -36.89
CA LYS A 321 14.21 -14.67 -35.65
C LYS A 321 13.31 -14.64 -34.42
N VAL A 322 12.10 -14.09 -34.53
CA VAL A 322 11.11 -14.07 -33.45
C VAL A 322 10.68 -15.50 -33.11
N GLU A 323 10.46 -16.33 -34.13
CA GLU A 323 10.14 -17.75 -33.96
C GLU A 323 11.29 -18.51 -33.28
N GLU A 324 12.52 -18.35 -33.78
CA GLU A 324 13.73 -18.90 -33.18
C GLU A 324 13.88 -18.46 -31.71
N LEU A 325 13.60 -17.19 -31.38
CA LEU A 325 13.67 -16.70 -30.00
C LEU A 325 12.59 -17.32 -29.13
N ALA A 326 11.36 -17.42 -29.62
CA ALA A 326 10.22 -17.98 -28.88
C ALA A 326 10.39 -19.49 -28.63
N ASP A 327 11.17 -20.18 -29.46
CA ASP A 327 11.47 -21.60 -29.34
C ASP A 327 12.67 -21.90 -28.41
N ARG A 328 13.26 -20.88 -27.78
CA ARG A 328 14.28 -21.04 -26.74
C ARG A 328 13.68 -21.20 -25.35
N GLY A 329 12.69 -22.07 -25.23
CA GLY A 329 12.09 -22.42 -23.95
C GLY A 329 12.99 -23.31 -23.09
N VAL A 330 12.70 -23.30 -21.80
CA VAL A 330 13.34 -24.06 -20.74
C VAL A 330 12.26 -24.86 -20.04
N SER A 331 12.45 -26.17 -19.86
CA SER A 331 11.55 -26.97 -19.04
C SER A 331 11.79 -26.70 -17.55
N LEU A 332 10.74 -26.78 -16.72
CA LEU A 332 10.90 -26.64 -15.26
C LEU A 332 11.79 -27.73 -14.67
N CYS A 333 11.77 -28.94 -15.24
CA CYS A 333 12.69 -30.02 -14.92
C CYS A 333 14.16 -29.57 -15.08
N ALA A 334 14.53 -29.01 -16.24
CA ALA A 334 15.89 -28.53 -16.48
C ALA A 334 16.27 -27.34 -15.57
N LEU A 335 15.29 -26.47 -15.26
CA LEU A 335 15.50 -25.35 -14.34
C LEU A 335 15.82 -25.82 -12.92
N LEU A 336 15.07 -26.81 -12.39
CA LEU A 336 15.30 -27.41 -11.08
C LEU A 336 16.63 -28.19 -11.02
N GLU A 337 16.96 -28.91 -12.08
CA GLU A 337 18.26 -29.58 -12.19
C GLU A 337 19.42 -28.57 -12.18
N PHE A 338 19.30 -27.45 -12.89
CA PHE A 338 20.29 -26.37 -12.85
C PHE A 338 20.42 -25.77 -11.45
N TRP A 339 19.31 -25.47 -10.79
CA TRP A 339 19.30 -24.98 -9.41
C TRP A 339 20.00 -25.97 -8.46
N THR A 340 19.70 -27.26 -8.59
CA THR A 340 20.31 -28.33 -7.80
C THR A 340 21.83 -28.40 -8.02
N ARG A 341 22.29 -28.26 -9.26
CA ARG A 341 23.73 -28.20 -9.56
C ARG A 341 24.41 -26.95 -8.97
N LEU A 342 23.72 -25.80 -8.93
CA LEU A 342 24.25 -24.58 -8.32
C LEU A 342 24.45 -24.73 -6.81
N ILE A 343 23.44 -25.21 -6.08
CA ILE A 343 23.51 -25.36 -4.62
C ILE A 343 24.49 -26.44 -4.17
N GLU A 344 24.71 -27.47 -4.99
CA GLU A 344 25.69 -28.53 -4.74
C GLU A 344 27.11 -28.13 -5.19
N GLY A 345 27.31 -26.90 -5.70
CA GLY A 345 28.61 -26.42 -6.19
C GLY A 345 29.13 -27.17 -7.43
N ARG A 346 28.24 -27.88 -8.15
CA ARG A 346 28.58 -28.68 -9.35
C ARG A 346 28.63 -27.84 -10.63
N VAL A 347 28.23 -26.57 -10.57
CA VAL A 347 28.49 -25.61 -11.65
C VAL A 347 29.91 -25.08 -11.46
N GLY A 348 30.87 -25.66 -12.19
CA GLY A 348 32.31 -25.50 -11.91
C GLY A 348 32.84 -24.06 -11.90
N SER A 349 32.14 -23.12 -12.53
CA SER A 349 32.51 -21.70 -12.56
C SER A 349 31.88 -20.86 -11.43
N MET A 350 30.95 -21.41 -10.63
CA MET A 350 30.31 -20.71 -9.51
C MET A 350 30.17 -21.60 -8.25
N PRO A 351 31.28 -22.15 -7.69
CA PRO A 351 31.22 -23.05 -6.53
C PRO A 351 30.77 -22.37 -5.23
N HIS A 352 30.77 -21.04 -5.17
CA HIS A 352 30.41 -20.25 -3.99
C HIS A 352 28.99 -19.67 -4.07
N PHE A 353 28.12 -20.24 -4.91
CA PHE A 353 26.73 -19.83 -5.02
C PHE A 353 26.04 -19.84 -3.65
N ASN A 354 25.36 -18.74 -3.31
CA ASN A 354 24.60 -18.62 -2.08
C ASN A 354 23.18 -18.12 -2.41
N PRO A 355 22.13 -18.95 -2.23
CA PRO A 355 20.74 -18.58 -2.54
C PRO A 355 20.27 -17.26 -1.91
N ARG A 356 20.82 -16.90 -0.74
CA ARG A 356 20.43 -15.71 0.02
C ARG A 356 21.20 -14.44 -0.37
N ARG A 357 22.19 -14.53 -1.25
CA ARG A 357 23.08 -13.40 -1.59
C ARG A 357 23.33 -13.25 -3.09
N SER A 358 23.38 -14.35 -3.83
CA SER A 358 23.69 -14.33 -5.26
C SER A 358 22.54 -13.77 -6.06
N THR A 359 22.82 -12.67 -6.76
CA THR A 359 21.87 -12.01 -7.65
C THR A 359 21.78 -12.74 -8.99
N THR A 360 20.77 -12.38 -9.79
CA THR A 360 20.65 -12.87 -11.17
C THR A 360 21.86 -12.46 -12.01
N THR A 361 22.46 -11.29 -11.75
CA THR A 361 23.70 -10.84 -12.40
C THR A 361 24.87 -11.78 -12.11
N ASP A 362 25.03 -12.19 -10.84
CA ASP A 362 26.11 -13.08 -10.43
C ASP A 362 25.97 -14.44 -11.12
N VAL A 363 24.76 -15.02 -11.09
CA VAL A 363 24.48 -16.32 -11.72
C VAL A 363 24.65 -16.25 -13.23
N VAL A 364 24.21 -15.17 -13.88
CA VAL A 364 24.40 -15.04 -15.33
C VAL A 364 25.87 -15.00 -15.71
N ARG A 365 26.67 -14.20 -15.01
CA ARG A 365 28.10 -14.02 -15.34
C ARG A 365 28.95 -15.23 -14.95
N GLN A 366 28.62 -15.89 -13.85
CA GLN A 366 29.47 -16.93 -13.26
C GLN A 366 29.00 -18.35 -13.52
N ALA A 367 27.75 -18.56 -13.91
CA ALA A 367 27.21 -19.90 -14.21
C ALA A 367 26.68 -20.01 -15.65
N ILE A 368 25.76 -19.13 -16.03
CA ILE A 368 25.04 -19.26 -17.31
C ILE A 368 25.97 -19.03 -18.51
N ILE A 369 26.73 -17.94 -18.51
CA ILE A 369 27.69 -17.63 -19.60
C ILE A 369 28.75 -18.72 -19.74
N PRO A 370 29.43 -19.17 -18.66
CA PRO A 370 30.39 -20.26 -18.76
C PRO A 370 29.80 -21.57 -19.28
N GLU A 371 28.62 -21.98 -18.80
CA GLU A 371 27.98 -23.22 -19.27
C GLU A 371 27.48 -23.15 -20.70
N SER A 372 27.16 -21.95 -21.20
CA SER A 372 26.65 -21.77 -22.56
C SER A 372 27.70 -21.39 -23.60
N LYS A 373 28.98 -21.37 -23.20
CA LYS A 373 30.12 -21.12 -24.08
C LYS A 373 30.29 -22.26 -25.10
N SER A 374 30.57 -21.92 -26.34
CA SER A 374 30.84 -22.88 -27.43
C SER A 374 32.22 -22.61 -28.03
N GLY A 375 33.14 -23.57 -27.90
CA GLY A 375 34.48 -23.48 -28.50
C GLY A 375 35.32 -22.29 -28.02
N ALA A 376 36.19 -21.80 -28.91
CA ALA A 376 37.21 -20.80 -28.58
C ALA A 376 36.74 -19.33 -28.58
N GLY A 377 35.52 -19.01 -29.02
CA GLY A 377 35.21 -17.63 -29.39
C GLY A 377 33.76 -17.14 -29.26
N GLY A 378 32.86 -17.82 -28.54
CA GLY A 378 31.50 -17.32 -28.33
C GLY A 378 30.63 -18.28 -27.54
N GLY A 379 29.32 -18.12 -27.68
CA GLY A 379 28.36 -19.03 -27.06
C GLY A 379 26.95 -18.86 -27.59
N ARG A 380 26.06 -19.70 -27.07
CA ARG A 380 24.64 -19.73 -27.41
C ARG A 380 23.82 -19.43 -26.15
N ALA A 381 22.50 -19.25 -26.32
CA ALA A 381 21.60 -19.16 -25.17
C ALA A 381 21.66 -20.48 -24.38
N LEU A 382 21.63 -20.42 -23.04
CA LEU A 382 21.68 -21.63 -22.21
C LEU A 382 20.47 -22.54 -22.48
N ALA A 383 19.30 -21.96 -22.78
CA ALA A 383 18.13 -22.70 -23.23
C ALA A 383 18.40 -23.55 -24.49
N SER A 384 19.19 -23.03 -25.45
CA SER A 384 19.60 -23.76 -26.64
C SER A 384 20.60 -24.88 -26.33
N VAL A 385 21.42 -24.74 -25.29
CA VAL A 385 22.30 -25.81 -24.81
C VAL A 385 21.48 -26.94 -24.19
N TRP A 386 20.55 -26.60 -23.29
CA TRP A 386 19.71 -27.58 -22.59
C TRP A 386 18.79 -28.36 -23.54
N SER A 387 18.26 -27.68 -24.57
CA SER A 387 17.44 -28.32 -25.61
C SER A 387 18.25 -29.03 -26.70
N GLN A 388 19.59 -28.91 -26.68
CA GLN A 388 20.46 -29.39 -27.74
C GLN A 388 20.08 -28.83 -29.12
N GLY A 389 19.67 -27.56 -29.16
CA GLY A 389 19.23 -26.87 -30.38
C GLY A 389 17.81 -27.21 -30.84
N ARG A 390 17.10 -28.13 -30.18
CA ARG A 390 15.71 -28.45 -30.51
C ARG A 390 14.78 -27.29 -30.13
N PRO A 391 13.79 -26.93 -30.97
CA PRO A 391 12.83 -25.90 -30.64
C PRO A 391 11.93 -26.37 -29.48
N LEU A 392 11.88 -25.58 -28.41
CA LEU A 392 10.99 -25.77 -27.25
C LEU A 392 10.13 -24.52 -27.09
N ARG A 393 8.91 -24.57 -27.62
CA ARG A 393 7.97 -23.44 -27.53
C ARG A 393 7.53 -23.22 -26.09
N ALA A 394 7.80 -22.03 -25.56
CA ALA A 394 7.35 -21.68 -24.23
C ALA A 394 5.86 -21.31 -24.16
N THR A 395 5.24 -21.63 -23.03
CA THR A 395 3.84 -21.28 -22.73
C THR A 395 3.71 -19.88 -22.11
N CYS A 396 4.77 -19.40 -21.47
CA CYS A 396 4.83 -18.05 -20.90
C CYS A 396 6.25 -17.48 -20.97
N MET A 397 6.33 -16.15 -20.82
CA MET A 397 7.58 -15.40 -20.77
C MET A 397 7.80 -14.88 -19.35
N VAL A 398 9.02 -15.04 -18.86
CA VAL A 398 9.48 -14.63 -17.53
C VAL A 398 10.61 -13.61 -17.72
N THR A 399 10.38 -12.41 -17.20
CA THR A 399 11.39 -11.35 -17.11
C THR A 399 12.05 -11.34 -15.73
N HIS A 400 13.15 -10.60 -15.58
CA HIS A 400 13.88 -10.50 -14.32
C HIS A 400 14.47 -9.10 -14.13
N ALA A 401 14.81 -8.79 -12.88
CA ALA A 401 15.68 -7.66 -12.56
C ALA A 401 17.07 -8.19 -12.18
N TRP A 402 18.10 -7.62 -12.77
CA TRP A 402 19.50 -8.02 -12.59
C TRP A 402 19.98 -8.01 -11.13
N SER A 403 19.47 -7.06 -10.33
CA SER A 403 19.80 -6.89 -8.91
C SER A 403 19.03 -7.81 -7.97
N ASN A 404 17.99 -8.52 -8.43
CA ASN A 404 17.22 -9.43 -7.58
C ASN A 404 17.97 -10.75 -7.36
N LEU A 405 17.71 -11.39 -6.22
CA LEU A 405 18.20 -12.73 -5.92
C LEU A 405 17.73 -13.72 -6.99
N PHE A 406 18.64 -14.57 -7.48
CA PHE A 406 18.31 -15.58 -8.48
C PHE A 406 17.30 -16.61 -7.92
N MET A 407 17.35 -16.87 -6.61
CA MET A 407 16.37 -17.69 -5.89
C MET A 407 14.94 -17.22 -6.12
N HIS A 408 14.68 -15.91 -6.01
CA HIS A 408 13.32 -15.37 -6.13
C HIS A 408 12.79 -15.53 -7.56
N LEU A 409 13.68 -15.44 -8.57
CA LEU A 409 13.32 -15.72 -9.97
C LEU A 409 12.87 -17.17 -10.12
N VAL A 410 13.63 -18.13 -9.61
CA VAL A 410 13.28 -19.55 -9.69
C VAL A 410 12.02 -19.85 -8.88
N ALA A 411 11.94 -19.35 -7.65
CA ALA A 411 10.80 -19.54 -6.76
C ALA A 411 9.50 -18.99 -7.37
N GLY A 412 9.54 -17.78 -7.93
CA GLY A 412 8.38 -17.17 -8.60
C GLY A 412 7.91 -17.96 -9.82
N VAL A 413 8.84 -18.50 -10.61
CA VAL A 413 8.48 -19.39 -11.73
C VAL A 413 7.78 -20.65 -11.23
N LEU A 414 8.37 -21.35 -10.26
CA LEU A 414 7.80 -22.61 -9.77
C LEU A 414 6.46 -22.39 -9.05
N ALA A 415 6.31 -21.30 -8.31
CA ALA A 415 5.06 -20.94 -7.62
C ALA A 415 3.87 -20.81 -8.59
N GLU A 416 4.07 -20.19 -9.76
CA GLU A 416 3.02 -20.07 -10.80
C GLU A 416 2.53 -21.47 -11.24
N PHE A 417 3.44 -22.41 -11.49
CA PHE A 417 3.09 -23.76 -11.94
C PHE A 417 2.61 -24.70 -10.82
N LEU A 418 2.83 -24.32 -9.57
CA LEU A 418 2.20 -24.94 -8.39
C LEU A 418 0.83 -24.31 -8.06
N GLY A 419 0.44 -23.24 -8.74
CA GLY A 419 -0.81 -22.51 -8.48
C GLY A 419 -0.81 -21.75 -7.15
N LEU A 420 0.36 -21.28 -6.71
CA LEU A 420 0.54 -20.54 -5.46
C LEU A 420 0.49 -19.02 -5.72
N ASP A 421 -0.17 -18.27 -4.84
CA ASP A 421 -0.28 -16.82 -4.94
C ASP A 421 1.05 -16.09 -4.59
N CYS A 422 1.88 -16.73 -3.76
CA CYS A 422 3.16 -16.21 -3.30
C CYS A 422 4.23 -17.31 -3.35
N TYR A 423 5.52 -16.94 -3.34
CA TYR A 423 6.64 -17.86 -3.58
C TYR A 423 7.46 -18.22 -2.33
N GLU A 424 7.12 -17.71 -1.14
CA GLU A 424 7.89 -17.88 0.10
C GLU A 424 8.00 -19.35 0.53
N ASP A 425 6.95 -20.14 0.32
CA ASP A 425 6.97 -21.58 0.61
C ASP A 425 7.96 -22.29 -0.32
N VAL A 426 7.95 -21.94 -1.62
CA VAL A 426 8.88 -22.47 -2.61
C VAL A 426 10.32 -22.11 -2.26
N GLU A 427 10.58 -20.89 -1.78
CA GLU A 427 11.92 -20.52 -1.29
C GLU A 427 12.40 -21.40 -0.15
N THR A 428 11.51 -21.70 0.79
CA THR A 428 11.82 -22.58 1.92
C THR A 428 12.24 -23.97 1.43
N HIS A 429 11.55 -24.50 0.43
CA HIS A 429 11.94 -25.75 -0.23
C HIS A 429 13.29 -25.63 -0.97
N LEU A 430 13.51 -24.58 -1.76
CA LEU A 430 14.78 -24.37 -2.47
C LEU A 430 15.98 -24.24 -1.51
N LEU A 431 15.77 -23.63 -0.35
CA LEU A 431 16.76 -23.53 0.74
C LEU A 431 16.99 -24.86 1.46
N GLY A 432 16.05 -25.80 1.39
CA GLY A 432 16.16 -27.17 1.89
C GLY A 432 17.13 -28.06 1.10
N GLY A 433 17.80 -27.52 0.09
CA GLY A 433 18.81 -28.25 -0.67
C GLY A 433 18.19 -29.23 -1.65
N ARG A 434 18.90 -30.34 -1.90
CA ARG A 434 18.47 -31.38 -2.84
C ARG A 434 17.10 -31.97 -2.48
N ALA A 435 16.87 -32.30 -1.21
CA ALA A 435 15.63 -32.88 -0.74
C ALA A 435 14.42 -31.97 -1.00
N GLY A 436 14.60 -30.66 -0.83
CA GLY A 436 13.55 -29.69 -1.14
C GLY A 436 13.29 -29.54 -2.64
N CYS A 437 14.34 -29.63 -3.47
CA CYS A 437 14.20 -29.64 -4.94
C CYS A 437 13.46 -30.89 -5.43
N ASP A 438 13.77 -32.06 -4.87
CA ASP A 438 13.10 -33.32 -5.20
C ASP A 438 11.62 -33.25 -4.79
N ALA A 439 11.30 -32.69 -3.62
CA ALA A 439 9.91 -32.48 -3.17
C ALA A 439 9.12 -31.56 -4.13
N LEU A 440 9.72 -30.44 -4.56
CA LEU A 440 9.12 -29.53 -5.55
C LEU A 440 8.91 -30.23 -6.91
N ALA A 441 9.88 -31.04 -7.34
CA ALA A 441 9.77 -31.80 -8.59
C ALA A 441 8.62 -32.82 -8.53
N ASP A 442 8.43 -33.50 -7.39
CA ASP A 442 7.34 -34.44 -7.18
C ASP A 442 5.98 -33.76 -7.13
N GLU A 443 5.87 -32.58 -6.50
CA GLU A 443 4.67 -31.74 -6.51
C GLU A 443 4.30 -31.29 -7.92
N LEU A 444 5.26 -30.72 -8.66
CA LEU A 444 5.05 -30.33 -10.05
C LEU A 444 4.71 -31.52 -10.93
N ARG A 445 5.28 -32.71 -10.68
CA ARG A 445 4.94 -33.92 -11.43
C ARG A 445 3.51 -34.35 -11.16
N ARG A 446 3.05 -34.33 -9.91
CA ARG A 446 1.66 -34.62 -9.53
C ARG A 446 0.67 -33.63 -10.15
N GLY A 447 1.06 -32.36 -10.27
CA GLY A 447 0.27 -31.32 -10.94
C GLY A 447 0.38 -31.31 -12.47
N GLY A 448 1.21 -32.18 -13.07
CA GLY A 448 1.48 -32.17 -14.51
C GLY A 448 2.33 -30.99 -15.02
N GLY A 449 2.82 -30.14 -14.12
CA GLY A 449 3.58 -28.92 -14.43
C GLY A 449 5.08 -29.14 -14.66
N LEU A 450 5.68 -30.27 -14.24
CA LEU A 450 7.15 -30.47 -14.28
C LEU A 450 7.75 -30.31 -15.68
N ASN A 451 7.01 -30.69 -16.71
CA ASN A 451 7.43 -30.60 -18.11
C ASN A 451 6.97 -29.30 -18.79
N ALA A 452 6.36 -28.37 -18.05
CA ALA A 452 5.98 -27.09 -18.60
C ALA A 452 7.23 -26.35 -19.10
N VAL A 453 7.08 -25.67 -20.23
CA VAL A 453 8.15 -24.94 -20.89
C VAL A 453 7.91 -23.44 -20.71
N VAL A 454 8.92 -22.75 -20.19
CA VAL A 454 8.92 -21.32 -19.91
C VAL A 454 10.06 -20.64 -20.66
N TRP A 455 9.85 -19.39 -21.06
CA TRP A 455 10.90 -18.57 -21.65
C TRP A 455 11.44 -17.65 -20.57
N ILE A 456 12.69 -17.82 -20.15
CA ILE A 456 13.28 -17.00 -19.07
C ILE A 456 14.36 -16.13 -19.70
N CYS A 457 14.19 -14.81 -19.64
CA CYS A 457 15.10 -13.85 -20.32
C CYS A 457 16.59 -14.12 -20.04
N ALA A 458 16.95 -14.42 -18.78
CA ALA A 458 18.33 -14.72 -18.39
C ALA A 458 18.92 -15.98 -19.06
N LEU A 459 18.07 -16.95 -19.44
CA LEU A 459 18.48 -18.26 -19.99
C LEU A 459 18.26 -18.36 -21.51
N SER A 460 17.20 -17.74 -22.01
CA SER A 460 16.72 -17.85 -23.39
C SER A 460 17.34 -16.82 -24.34
N VAL A 461 17.81 -15.68 -23.81
CA VAL A 461 18.62 -14.72 -24.58
C VAL A 461 20.08 -15.20 -24.63
N ASN A 462 20.74 -14.98 -25.78
CA ASN A 462 22.17 -15.25 -25.89
C ASN A 462 22.97 -14.18 -25.13
N GLN A 463 23.31 -14.47 -23.88
CA GLN A 463 24.03 -13.53 -23.00
C GLN A 463 25.41 -13.16 -23.56
N HIS A 464 26.03 -14.01 -24.39
CA HIS A 464 27.30 -13.72 -25.04
C HIS A 464 27.20 -12.54 -26.01
N ALA A 465 26.07 -12.42 -26.71
CA ALA A 465 25.83 -11.33 -27.66
C ALA A 465 25.78 -9.95 -26.99
N GLY A 466 25.21 -9.88 -25.78
CA GLY A 466 25.05 -8.62 -25.04
C GLY A 466 26.20 -8.29 -24.10
N ILE A 467 26.79 -9.29 -23.44
CA ILE A 467 27.77 -9.09 -22.36
C ILE A 467 29.20 -9.34 -22.82
N CYS A 468 29.43 -10.39 -23.63
CA CYS A 468 30.77 -10.78 -24.07
C CYS A 468 31.17 -10.10 -25.39
N GLY A 469 30.22 -9.64 -26.19
CA GLY A 469 30.45 -9.05 -27.51
C GLY A 469 30.81 -10.07 -28.59
N SER A 470 30.56 -11.36 -28.35
CA SER A 470 30.87 -12.44 -29.29
C SER A 470 29.67 -13.36 -29.52
N LEU A 471 29.41 -13.68 -30.80
CA LEU A 471 28.43 -14.69 -31.20
C LEU A 471 29.18 -16.01 -31.40
N GLY A 472 28.63 -17.12 -30.89
CA GLY A 472 29.14 -18.45 -31.26
C GLY A 472 29.00 -18.71 -32.77
N PRO A 473 29.69 -19.74 -33.31
CA PRO A 473 29.50 -20.12 -34.71
C PRO A 473 28.03 -20.42 -34.99
N PRO A 474 27.54 -20.16 -36.23
CA PRO A 474 26.18 -20.51 -36.61
C PRO A 474 25.93 -22.02 -36.40
N PRO A 475 24.70 -22.45 -36.06
CA PRO A 475 24.39 -23.86 -35.97
C PRO A 475 24.66 -24.55 -37.32
N ASP A 476 25.18 -25.77 -37.28
CA ASP A 476 25.33 -26.59 -38.49
C ASP A 476 23.94 -26.81 -39.13
N PRO A 477 23.82 -26.71 -40.47
CA PRO A 477 22.54 -26.75 -41.18
C PRO A 477 21.77 -28.06 -41.06
#